data_AF-A0A9N7TL18-F1
#
_entry.id   AF-A0A9N7TL18-F1
#
_cell.length_a   1.000
_cell.length_b   1.000
_cell.length_c   1.000
_cell.angle_alpha   90.00
_cell.angle_beta   90.00
_cell.angle_gamma   90.00
#
_symmetry.space_group_name_H-M   'P 1'
#
loop_
_entity.id
_entity.type
_entity.pdbx_description
1 polymer ?
#
loop_
_entity_poly.entity_id
_entity_poly.type
_entity_poly.pdbx_seq_one_letter_code
_entity_poly.pdbx_strand_id
1 'polypeptide(L)'
;MLDYQVDYDNHPLYKHGKTGRKQSPVRLFTNICPKDVVLPKEEGYRFCSVCQRYVLSINKHCDKCNVCPSKDGRAWKHCSACEKCVKPSWKHCQTCGHCALPDHPCGQSEGSEGCFICGSLQHRRKACPRRDVSKIRSQRSNTKKGGKKLPQLPLNKAKGKRKSGASRRAKKMAAQSV
;
A
#
# COMPACT_ATOMS: atom_id res chain seq x y z
N MET A 1 -2.04 -9.45 10.74
CA MET A 1 -1.23 -9.67 9.52
C MET A 1 -0.27 -10.79 9.81
N LEU A 2 -0.27 -11.84 9.00
CA LEU A 2 0.62 -12.99 9.14
C LEU A 2 1.88 -12.80 8.27
N ASP A 3 2.97 -13.48 8.61
CA ASP A 3 4.22 -13.43 7.84
C ASP A 3 4.21 -14.36 6.61
N TYR A 4 3.18 -15.20 6.46
CA TYR A 4 3.06 -16.15 5.34
C TYR A 4 3.08 -15.44 3.98
N GLN A 5 4.00 -15.87 3.12
CA GLN A 5 4.21 -15.33 1.78
C GLN A 5 3.30 -16.07 0.80
N VAL A 6 2.31 -15.36 0.25
CA VAL A 6 1.41 -15.93 -0.75
C VAL A 6 2.07 -15.84 -2.11
N ASP A 7 2.57 -16.98 -2.60
CA ASP A 7 3.13 -17.11 -3.95
C ASP A 7 2.05 -17.36 -5.01
N TYR A 8 2.41 -17.10 -6.27
CA TYR A 8 1.51 -17.14 -7.42
C TYR A 8 2.25 -17.62 -8.68
N ASP A 9 1.69 -18.60 -9.39
CA ASP A 9 2.29 -19.09 -10.65
C ASP A 9 2.21 -18.05 -11.77
N ASN A 10 1.14 -17.26 -11.80
CA ASN A 10 0.79 -16.40 -12.93
C ASN A 10 1.03 -14.90 -12.69
N HIS A 11 1.39 -14.46 -11.48
CA HIS A 11 1.44 -13.02 -11.14
C HIS A 11 2.56 -12.26 -11.88
N PRO A 12 2.26 -11.18 -12.64
CA PRO A 12 3.19 -10.61 -13.63
C PRO A 12 4.53 -10.06 -13.09
N LEU A 13 4.61 -9.73 -11.80
CA LEU A 13 5.81 -9.13 -11.17
C LEU A 13 6.53 -10.05 -10.16
N TYR A 14 5.86 -11.12 -9.72
CA TYR A 14 6.28 -11.93 -8.56
C TYR A 14 6.08 -13.41 -8.92
N LYS A 15 7.01 -13.94 -9.72
CA LYS A 15 7.03 -15.35 -10.14
C LYS A 15 8.33 -16.00 -9.71
N HIS A 16 8.27 -17.31 -9.50
CA HIS A 16 9.47 -18.15 -9.47
C HIS A 16 10.01 -18.29 -10.90
N GLY A 17 11.27 -17.88 -11.11
CA GLY A 17 11.91 -17.89 -12.43
C GLY A 17 13.15 -17.00 -12.49
N LYS A 18 13.74 -16.87 -13.69
CA LYS A 18 14.92 -16.01 -13.96
C LYS A 18 14.56 -14.51 -14.00
N THR A 19 13.30 -14.17 -14.28
CA THR A 19 12.82 -12.81 -14.55
C THR A 19 11.72 -12.40 -13.57
N GLY A 20 12.06 -12.26 -12.29
CA GLY A 20 11.11 -11.81 -11.26
C GLY A 20 11.73 -11.72 -9.87
N ARG A 21 11.04 -11.07 -8.93
CA ARG A 21 11.36 -11.21 -7.50
C ARG A 21 10.76 -12.53 -7.00
N LYS A 22 11.61 -13.39 -6.43
CA LYS A 22 11.26 -14.69 -5.81
C LYS A 22 10.30 -14.61 -4.61
N GLN A 23 9.95 -13.42 -4.13
CA GLN A 23 9.10 -13.23 -2.96
C GLN A 23 8.00 -12.23 -3.27
N SER A 24 6.76 -12.71 -3.15
CA SER A 24 5.56 -11.91 -3.21
C SER A 24 5.50 -10.91 -2.04
N PRO A 25 4.94 -9.69 -2.24
CA PRO A 25 4.64 -8.76 -1.15
C PRO A 25 3.28 -9.05 -0.48
N VAL A 26 2.48 -9.99 -1.01
CA VAL A 26 1.12 -10.28 -0.52
C VAL A 26 1.18 -11.11 0.76
N ARG A 27 0.37 -10.73 1.76
CA ARG A 27 0.34 -11.31 3.10
C ARG A 27 -1.11 -11.45 3.57
N LEU A 28 -1.37 -12.45 4.40
CA LEU A 28 -2.71 -12.72 4.91
C LEU A 28 -3.08 -11.76 6.05
N PHE A 29 -4.30 -11.24 5.99
CA PHE A 29 -4.94 -10.47 7.06
C PHE A 29 -6.15 -11.25 7.55
N THR A 30 -6.18 -11.52 8.85
CA THR A 30 -7.25 -12.25 9.53
C THR A 30 -7.47 -11.64 10.91
N ASN A 31 -8.68 -11.83 11.43
CA ASN A 31 -9.07 -11.55 12.82
C ASN A 31 -8.78 -12.73 13.78
N ILE A 32 -8.41 -13.90 13.24
CA ILE A 32 -7.94 -15.05 14.02
C ILE A 32 -6.62 -14.70 14.73
N CYS A 33 -6.43 -15.20 15.96
CA CYS A 33 -5.22 -14.96 16.72
C CYS A 33 -3.97 -15.55 16.00
N PRO A 34 -2.88 -14.79 15.80
CA PRO A 34 -1.70 -15.25 15.05
C PRO A 34 -0.94 -16.45 15.63
N LYS A 35 -1.19 -16.80 16.90
CA LYS A 35 -0.68 -18.01 17.56
C LYS A 35 -1.33 -19.30 17.05
N ASP A 36 -2.61 -19.23 16.69
CA ASP A 36 -3.42 -20.40 16.33
C ASP A 36 -3.27 -20.74 14.83
N VAL A 37 -2.63 -19.86 14.05
CA VAL A 37 -2.32 -20.09 12.63
C VAL A 37 -0.89 -20.63 12.51
N VAL A 38 -0.78 -21.94 12.51
CA VAL A 38 0.48 -22.68 12.28
C VAL A 38 0.93 -22.51 10.83
N LEU A 39 2.21 -22.18 10.61
CA LEU A 39 2.82 -22.12 9.28
C LEU A 39 3.84 -23.27 9.11
N PRO A 40 3.98 -23.84 7.90
CA PRO A 40 4.83 -25.01 7.63
C PRO A 40 6.30 -24.72 7.94
N LYS A 41 6.96 -25.64 8.65
CA LYS A 41 8.39 -25.50 9.01
C LYS A 41 9.29 -25.81 7.82
N GLU A 42 8.79 -26.63 6.90
CA GLU A 42 9.40 -27.14 5.68
C GLU A 42 9.67 -25.99 4.70
N GLU A 43 8.77 -25.00 4.64
CA GLU A 43 8.94 -23.74 3.90
C GLU A 43 9.84 -22.72 4.62
N GLY A 44 10.39 -23.08 5.79
CA GLY A 44 11.29 -22.23 6.57
C GLY A 44 10.62 -21.24 7.51
N TYR A 45 9.36 -21.45 7.92
CA TYR A 45 8.75 -20.68 9.01
C TYR A 45 9.13 -21.25 10.39
N ARG A 46 9.13 -20.38 11.40
CA ARG A 46 9.36 -20.73 12.81
C ARG A 46 8.39 -20.01 13.73
N PHE A 47 8.10 -20.58 14.89
CA PHE A 47 7.37 -19.86 15.93
C PHE A 47 8.26 -18.83 16.63
N CYS A 48 7.70 -17.66 16.95
CA CYS A 48 8.29 -16.67 17.83
C CYS A 48 7.49 -16.61 19.14
N SER A 49 8.12 -17.04 20.24
CA SER A 49 7.52 -17.06 21.58
C SER A 49 7.17 -15.68 22.12
N VAL A 50 8.01 -14.66 21.88
CA VAL A 50 7.75 -13.29 22.34
C VAL A 50 6.55 -12.67 21.61
N CYS A 51 6.48 -12.82 20.28
CA CYS A 51 5.37 -12.29 19.48
C CYS A 51 4.13 -13.20 19.42
N GLN A 52 4.19 -14.40 20.01
CA GLN A 52 3.18 -15.46 19.93
C GLN A 52 2.63 -15.65 18.49
N ARG A 53 3.53 -15.79 17.50
CA ARG A 53 3.17 -15.92 16.09
C ARG A 53 4.23 -16.64 15.27
N TYR A 54 3.82 -17.27 14.18
CA TYR A 54 4.75 -17.80 13.18
C TYR A 54 5.34 -16.67 12.31
N VAL A 55 6.64 -16.76 12.05
CA VAL A 55 7.45 -15.81 11.28
C VAL A 55 8.42 -16.55 10.37
N LEU A 56 8.88 -15.93 9.28
CA LEU A 56 9.93 -16.52 8.44
C LEU A 56 11.22 -16.68 9.27
N SER A 57 11.99 -17.76 9.09
CA SER A 57 13.20 -17.99 9.90
C SER A 57 14.26 -16.89 9.77
N ILE A 58 14.30 -16.19 8.63
CA ILE A 58 15.17 -15.03 8.36
C ILE A 58 14.67 -13.75 9.10
N ASN A 59 13.39 -13.70 9.49
CA ASN A 59 12.82 -12.60 10.29
C ASN A 59 13.26 -12.71 11.76
N LYS A 60 14.38 -12.09 12.08
CA LYS A 60 14.86 -11.96 13.47
C LYS A 60 13.91 -11.06 14.26
N HIS A 61 13.61 -11.47 15.50
CA HIS A 61 12.92 -10.59 16.46
C HIS A 61 13.81 -9.38 16.78
N CYS A 62 13.20 -8.24 17.08
CA CYS A 62 13.91 -7.06 17.57
C CYS A 62 13.46 -6.75 18.99
N ASP A 63 14.32 -7.05 19.96
CA ASP A 63 14.04 -6.92 21.39
C ASP A 63 13.75 -5.46 21.78
N LYS A 64 14.41 -4.51 21.13
CA LYS A 64 14.17 -3.06 21.32
C LYS A 64 12.77 -2.59 20.90
N CYS A 65 12.13 -3.27 19.95
CA CYS A 65 10.77 -2.94 19.51
C CYS A 65 9.73 -3.99 19.93
N ASN A 66 10.14 -5.08 20.58
CA ASN A 66 9.32 -6.26 20.90
C ASN A 66 8.47 -6.80 19.72
N VAL A 67 9.00 -6.72 18.49
CA VAL A 67 8.33 -7.22 17.27
C VAL A 67 9.31 -7.97 16.37
N CYS A 68 8.80 -8.87 15.54
CA CYS A 68 9.52 -9.38 14.36
C CYS A 68 9.18 -8.45 13.17
N PRO A 69 10.10 -7.56 12.73
CA PRO A 69 9.78 -6.41 11.88
C PRO A 69 9.81 -6.70 10.37
N SER A 70 10.44 -7.80 9.92
CA SER A 70 10.57 -8.05 8.48
C SER A 70 9.22 -8.23 7.82
N LYS A 71 9.10 -7.68 6.61
CA LYS A 71 7.94 -7.85 5.73
C LYS A 71 8.33 -8.37 4.35
N ASP A 72 9.58 -8.21 3.95
CA ASP A 72 10.16 -8.50 2.64
C ASP A 72 11.18 -9.66 2.68
N GLY A 73 11.06 -10.54 3.68
CA GLY A 73 11.89 -11.74 3.83
C GLY A 73 13.36 -11.49 4.24
N ARG A 74 13.75 -10.23 4.47
CA ARG A 74 15.13 -9.83 4.85
C ARG A 74 15.21 -9.52 6.34
N ALA A 75 16.34 -9.76 6.99
CA ALA A 75 16.53 -9.36 8.39
C ALA A 75 16.64 -7.83 8.52
N TRP A 76 15.56 -7.14 8.91
CA TRP A 76 15.57 -5.69 9.12
C TRP A 76 16.44 -5.32 10.32
N LYS A 77 16.96 -4.09 10.33
CA LYS A 77 17.80 -3.56 11.41
C LYS A 77 17.07 -2.51 12.22
N HIS A 78 17.32 -2.46 13.52
CA HIS A 78 16.81 -1.40 14.38
C HIS A 78 17.66 -0.14 14.23
N CYS A 79 17.02 1.02 14.05
CA CYS A 79 17.67 2.32 14.14
C CYS A 79 17.34 2.97 15.48
N SER A 80 18.34 3.12 16.36
CA SER A 80 18.14 3.71 17.70
C SER A 80 17.62 5.15 17.63
N ALA A 81 18.14 5.98 16.70
CA ALA A 81 17.73 7.38 16.56
C ALA A 81 16.28 7.57 16.03
N CYS A 82 15.71 6.54 15.39
CA CYS A 82 14.30 6.54 14.96
C CYS A 82 13.40 5.68 15.87
N GLU A 83 13.99 4.95 16.83
CA GLU A 83 13.40 3.90 17.66
C GLU A 83 12.60 2.84 16.87
N LYS A 84 12.98 2.62 15.60
CA LYS A 84 12.20 1.85 14.62
C LYS A 84 13.07 0.88 13.85
N CYS A 85 12.49 -0.27 13.55
CA CYS A 85 13.07 -1.23 12.63
C CYS A 85 12.89 -0.75 11.18
N VAL A 86 13.96 -0.79 10.40
CA VAL A 86 14.02 -0.32 9.02
C VAL A 86 14.70 -1.36 8.12
N LYS A 87 14.44 -1.26 6.81
CA LYS A 87 15.05 -2.13 5.80
C LYS A 87 16.58 -2.07 5.87
N PRO A 88 17.31 -3.17 5.57
CA PRO A 88 18.78 -3.19 5.66
C PRO A 88 19.47 -2.10 4.84
N SER A 89 18.94 -1.80 3.66
CA SER A 89 19.45 -0.78 2.74
C SER A 89 19.19 0.66 3.19
N TRP A 90 18.32 0.89 4.19
CA TRP A 90 18.03 2.23 4.67
C TRP A 90 19.10 2.68 5.67
N LYS A 91 19.51 3.95 5.63
CA LYS A 91 20.41 4.58 6.61
C LYS A 91 19.66 5.71 7.31
N HIS A 92 20.02 6.01 8.56
CA HIS A 92 19.52 7.22 9.22
C HIS A 92 20.21 8.43 8.60
N CYS A 93 19.44 9.45 8.23
CA CYS A 93 19.95 10.71 7.73
C CYS A 93 19.92 11.73 8.87
N GLN A 94 21.10 12.17 9.32
CA GLN A 94 21.21 13.12 10.43
C GLN A 94 20.52 14.46 10.14
N THR A 95 20.64 14.95 8.90
CA THR A 95 20.05 16.21 8.44
C THR A 95 18.53 16.17 8.36
N CYS A 96 17.95 15.02 7.97
CA CYS A 96 16.51 14.86 7.83
C CYS A 96 15.83 14.28 9.09
N GLY A 97 16.61 13.79 10.06
CA GLY A 97 16.11 13.16 11.29
C GLY A 97 15.34 11.85 11.09
N HIS A 98 15.44 11.21 9.92
CA HIS A 98 14.73 9.96 9.63
C HIS A 98 15.56 8.98 8.80
N CYS A 99 15.14 7.72 8.80
CA CYS A 99 15.73 6.72 7.90
C CYS A 99 15.20 6.87 6.48
N ALA A 100 16.09 6.71 5.50
CA ALA A 100 15.79 6.74 4.07
C ALA A 100 16.78 5.83 3.30
N LEU A 101 16.62 5.70 1.99
CA LEU A 101 17.67 5.13 1.13
C LEU A 101 18.90 6.06 1.10
N PRO A 102 20.11 5.57 0.79
CA PRO A 102 21.31 6.42 0.75
C PRO A 102 21.13 7.60 -0.21
N ASP A 103 20.69 7.33 -1.44
CA ASP A 103 20.53 8.30 -2.52
C ASP A 103 19.19 9.06 -2.46
N HIS A 104 18.67 9.29 -1.25
CA HIS A 104 17.50 10.15 -1.06
C HIS A 104 17.90 11.63 -1.18
N PRO A 105 17.02 12.49 -1.72
CA PRO A 105 17.28 13.92 -1.77
C PRO A 105 17.22 14.52 -0.36
N CYS A 106 18.39 14.60 0.29
CA CYS A 106 18.58 15.19 1.60
C CYS A 106 18.51 16.73 1.51
N GLY A 107 17.91 17.40 2.51
CA GLY A 107 17.81 18.87 2.54
C GLY A 107 16.87 19.49 1.49
N GLN A 108 16.44 18.72 0.48
CA GLN A 108 15.19 19.01 -0.23
C GLN A 108 14.03 18.78 0.72
N SER A 109 13.76 19.77 1.57
CA SER A 109 12.40 19.98 2.05
C SER A 109 11.52 20.02 0.80
N GLU A 110 10.66 19.02 0.63
CA GLU A 110 9.22 19.24 0.48
C GLU A 110 8.90 20.68 0.02
N GLY A 111 9.20 21.04 -1.24
CA GLY A 111 9.36 22.46 -1.60
C GLY A 111 9.38 22.80 -3.09
N SER A 112 9.57 21.81 -3.97
CA SER A 112 9.38 21.96 -5.43
C SER A 112 7.97 21.58 -5.90
N GLU A 113 7.09 21.18 -4.99
CA GLU A 113 5.68 20.89 -5.28
C GLU A 113 4.78 21.93 -4.63
N GLY A 114 4.21 22.78 -5.47
CA GLY A 114 3.26 23.81 -5.05
C GLY A 114 1.97 23.26 -4.47
N CYS A 115 1.11 24.19 -4.06
CA CYS A 115 -0.18 23.89 -3.50
C CYS A 115 -1.11 23.16 -4.48
N PHE A 116 -1.22 21.84 -4.34
CA PHE A 116 -2.20 21.00 -5.07
C PHE A 116 -3.69 21.39 -4.91
N ILE A 117 -4.04 22.43 -4.14
CA ILE A 117 -5.41 23.00 -4.08
C ILE A 117 -5.59 24.18 -5.04
N CYS A 118 -4.54 24.96 -5.32
CA CYS A 118 -4.63 26.19 -6.14
C CYS A 118 -3.51 26.39 -7.17
N GLY A 119 -2.59 25.44 -7.33
CA GLY A 119 -1.48 25.49 -8.28
C GLY A 119 -0.30 26.39 -7.89
N SER A 120 -0.40 27.19 -6.82
CA SER A 120 0.65 28.14 -6.44
C SER A 120 1.90 27.46 -5.88
N LEU A 121 3.07 27.76 -6.45
CA LEU A 121 4.38 27.31 -5.94
C LEU A 121 4.79 28.01 -4.62
N GLN A 122 4.14 29.11 -4.25
CA GLN A 122 4.54 29.95 -3.11
C GLN A 122 4.15 29.38 -1.73
N HIS A 123 3.29 28.36 -1.68
CA HIS A 123 2.85 27.76 -0.42
C HIS A 123 2.46 26.30 -0.59
N ARG A 124 2.42 25.54 0.52
CA ARG A 124 1.93 24.15 0.53
C ARG A 124 0.46 24.04 0.87
N ARG A 125 -0.14 22.90 0.52
CA ARG A 125 -1.54 22.52 0.81
C ARG A 125 -2.03 22.87 2.23
N LYS A 126 -1.17 22.71 3.25
CA LYS A 126 -1.50 22.99 4.66
C LYS A 126 -1.75 24.49 4.93
N ALA A 127 -1.00 25.36 4.27
CA ALA A 127 -1.04 26.82 4.38
C ALA A 127 -1.86 27.49 3.26
N CYS A 128 -2.71 26.73 2.56
CA CYS A 128 -3.50 27.27 1.46
C CYS A 128 -4.70 28.09 1.95
N PRO A 129 -4.88 29.36 1.52
CA PRO A 129 -6.07 30.14 1.88
C PRO A 129 -7.37 29.56 1.29
N ARG A 130 -7.28 28.71 0.25
CA ARG A 130 -8.45 28.00 -0.34
C ARG A 130 -8.72 26.62 0.30
N ARG A 131 -8.05 26.27 1.41
CA ARG A 131 -8.13 24.93 2.02
C ARG A 131 -9.55 24.53 2.43
N ASP A 132 -10.32 25.43 3.03
CA ASP A 132 -11.66 25.09 3.54
C ASP A 132 -12.72 24.90 2.46
N VAL A 133 -12.61 25.60 1.33
CA VAL A 133 -13.47 25.37 0.15
C VAL A 133 -13.36 23.91 -0.35
N SER A 134 -12.16 23.32 -0.24
CA SER A 134 -11.94 21.91 -0.61
C SER A 134 -12.60 20.90 0.35
N LYS A 135 -12.65 21.19 1.67
CA LYS A 135 -13.37 20.37 2.66
C LYS A 135 -14.88 20.36 2.36
N ILE A 136 -15.46 21.53 2.12
CA ILE A 136 -16.90 21.71 1.87
C ILE A 136 -17.34 20.88 0.65
N ARG A 137 -16.55 20.90 -0.44
CA ARG A 137 -16.81 20.07 -1.63
C ARG A 137 -16.76 18.56 -1.33
N SER A 138 -15.81 18.11 -0.50
CA SER A 138 -15.66 16.69 -0.14
C SER A 138 -16.71 16.17 0.83
N GLN A 139 -17.29 17.03 1.69
CA GLN A 139 -18.39 16.62 2.57
C GLN A 139 -19.73 16.55 1.82
N ARG A 140 -20.00 17.47 0.88
CA ARG A 140 -21.24 17.47 0.07
C ARG A 140 -21.44 16.20 -0.76
N SER A 141 -20.38 15.49 -1.15
CA SER A 141 -20.48 14.20 -1.85
C SER A 141 -20.79 13.02 -0.92
N ASN A 142 -20.58 13.14 0.39
CA ASN A 142 -20.66 12.02 1.33
C ASN A 142 -21.95 12.00 2.17
N THR A 143 -22.86 12.97 1.98
CA THR A 143 -24.10 13.13 2.76
C THR A 143 -25.37 13.07 1.91
N LYS A 144 -25.59 11.97 1.18
CA LYS A 144 -26.93 11.60 0.67
C LYS A 144 -27.27 10.12 0.89
N LYS A 145 -27.76 9.87 2.12
CA LYS A 145 -28.82 8.93 2.53
C LYS A 145 -28.66 7.43 2.24
N GLY A 146 -28.55 6.65 3.32
CA GLY A 146 -29.14 5.30 3.42
C GLY A 146 -30.42 5.32 4.28
N GLY A 147 -31.42 4.50 3.95
CA GLY A 147 -32.66 4.37 4.77
C GLY A 147 -33.91 3.82 4.04
N LYS A 148 -34.01 2.48 3.92
CA LYS A 148 -35.22 1.58 3.89
C LYS A 148 -36.56 2.12 3.26
N LYS A 149 -37.00 1.59 2.10
CA LYS A 149 -38.11 0.59 1.84
C LYS A 149 -39.55 1.13 2.12
N LEU A 150 -40.68 0.84 1.42
CA LEU A 150 -41.22 -0.08 0.36
C LEU A 150 -42.58 0.56 -0.17
N PRO A 151 -43.48 -0.04 -1.01
CA PRO A 151 -43.38 -0.88 -2.23
C PRO A 151 -44.20 -0.34 -3.47
N GLN A 152 -44.28 -1.13 -4.56
CA GLN A 152 -45.14 -1.01 -5.79
C GLN A 152 -44.90 0.19 -6.76
N LEU A 153 -45.16 0.14 -8.08
CA LEU A 153 -45.19 -0.91 -9.15
C LEU A 153 -44.87 -0.17 -10.51
N PRO A 154 -44.77 -0.81 -11.71
CA PRO A 154 -43.74 -0.44 -12.69
C PRO A 154 -44.19 0.58 -13.75
N LEU A 155 -43.23 1.37 -14.27
CA LEU A 155 -43.36 2.03 -15.56
C LEU A 155 -42.11 1.81 -16.43
N ASN A 156 -42.33 1.40 -17.68
CA ASN A 156 -41.29 1.03 -18.65
C ASN A 156 -40.42 2.23 -19.08
N LYS A 157 -39.10 2.00 -19.29
CA LYS A 157 -38.32 2.60 -20.40
C LYS A 157 -36.93 1.96 -20.64
N ALA A 158 -36.72 1.61 -21.92
CA ALA A 158 -35.48 1.33 -22.68
C ALA A 158 -34.16 0.90 -21.97
N LYS A 159 -33.68 -0.31 -22.30
CA LYS A 159 -32.32 -0.82 -21.96
C LYS A 159 -31.22 -0.24 -22.88
N GLY A 160 -30.50 0.77 -22.42
CA GLY A 160 -29.25 1.23 -23.05
C GLY A 160 -28.02 0.41 -22.62
N LYS A 161 -27.56 -0.55 -23.44
CA LYS A 161 -26.35 -1.36 -23.17
C LYS A 161 -25.07 -0.51 -23.18
N ARG A 162 -24.52 -0.17 -22.00
CA ARG A 162 -23.19 0.46 -21.86
C ARG A 162 -22.09 -0.53 -22.23
N LYS A 163 -21.50 -0.41 -23.43
CA LYS A 163 -20.40 -1.29 -23.91
C LYS A 163 -19.09 -1.02 -23.15
N SER A 164 -18.34 -2.08 -22.88
CA SER A 164 -17.07 -2.08 -22.13
C SER A 164 -15.88 -1.54 -22.95
N GLY A 165 -14.79 -1.19 -22.26
CA GLY A 165 -13.65 -0.43 -22.79
C GLY A 165 -12.89 -1.06 -23.98
N ALA A 166 -13.02 -2.37 -24.21
CA ALA A 166 -12.39 -3.07 -25.32
C ALA A 166 -12.78 -2.47 -26.70
N SER A 167 -14.04 -2.06 -26.86
CA SER A 167 -14.54 -1.49 -28.13
C SER A 167 -13.95 -0.12 -28.48
N ARG A 168 -13.37 0.62 -27.51
CA ARG A 168 -12.73 1.92 -27.78
C ARG A 168 -11.33 1.79 -28.37
N ARG A 169 -10.64 0.65 -28.19
CA ARG A 169 -9.26 0.46 -28.66
C ARG A 169 -9.20 0.17 -30.17
N ALA A 170 -10.17 -0.56 -30.72
CA ALA A 170 -10.27 -0.85 -32.15
C ALA A 170 -10.47 0.42 -33.00
N LYS A 171 -11.34 1.34 -32.58
CA LYS A 171 -11.58 2.60 -33.31
C LYS A 171 -10.39 3.56 -33.36
N LYS A 172 -9.35 3.38 -32.55
CA LYS A 172 -8.14 4.23 -32.60
C LYS A 172 -7.08 3.72 -33.60
N MET A 173 -7.10 2.43 -33.95
CA MET A 173 -6.17 1.86 -34.94
C MET A 173 -6.72 1.84 -36.37
N ALA A 174 -8.03 2.05 -36.57
CA ALA A 174 -8.62 2.29 -37.89
C ALA A 174 -8.57 3.76 -38.35
N ALA A 175 -7.92 4.65 -37.57
CA ALA A 175 -7.82 6.10 -37.82
C ALA A 175 -6.36 6.57 -37.96
N GLN A 176 -5.43 5.64 -38.22
CA GLN A 176 -4.01 5.90 -38.51
C GLN A 176 -3.57 5.12 -39.76
N SER A 177 -4.50 4.92 -40.70
CA SER A 177 -4.31 4.18 -41.94
C SER A 177 -5.03 4.89 -43.09
N VAL A 178 -4.73 6.19 -43.23
CA VAL A 178 -4.85 7.01 -44.44
C VAL A 178 -3.63 7.93 -44.44
#